data_AF-A0A654LU98-F1
#
_entry.id   AF-A0A654LU98-F1
#
_cell.length_a   1.000
_cell.length_b   1.000
_cell.length_c   1.000
_cell.angle_alpha   90.00
_cell.angle_beta   90.00
_cell.angle_gamma   90.00
#
_symmetry.space_group_name_H-M   'P 1'
#
loop_
_entity.id
_entity.type
_entity.pdbx_description
1 polymer ?
#
loop_
_entity_poly.entity_id
_entity_poly.type
_entity_poly.pdbx_seq_one_letter_code
_entity_poly.pdbx_strand_id
1 'polypeptide(L)'
;MTRVPKSIKNHYVDSFLINSENLKSFLSSHEISNTELEDVSFTISKLYNQKMEAILESCGNDWARLDSASSPLILFVQCIDELLSEDHSNISSRCRFILNSFSKTLESWMIW
;
A
#
# COMPACT_ATOMS: atom_id res chain seq x y z
N MET A 1 8.56 -31.89 -3.58
CA MET A 1 7.70 -30.73 -3.89
C MET A 1 8.55 -29.68 -4.59
N THR A 2 8.43 -29.54 -5.90
CA THR A 2 8.99 -28.39 -6.62
C THR A 2 8.18 -27.17 -6.22
N ARG A 3 8.76 -26.26 -5.43
CA ARG A 3 8.13 -24.97 -5.13
C ARG A 3 8.01 -24.22 -6.45
N VAL A 4 6.80 -24.12 -6.98
CA VAL A 4 6.51 -23.21 -8.08
C VAL A 4 6.86 -21.80 -7.59
N PRO A 5 7.65 -21.01 -8.34
CA PRO A 5 7.89 -19.62 -7.99
C PRO A 5 6.55 -18.92 -7.79
N LYS A 6 6.40 -18.12 -6.72
CA LYS A 6 5.20 -17.28 -6.57
C LYS A 6 5.05 -16.43 -7.84
N SER A 7 3.82 -16.17 -8.28
CA SER A 7 3.60 -15.22 -9.36
C SER A 7 3.92 -13.80 -8.90
N ILE A 8 4.21 -12.90 -9.84
CA ILE A 8 4.40 -11.47 -9.53
C ILE A 8 3.16 -10.95 -8.80
N LYS A 9 1.96 -11.29 -9.28
CA LYS A 9 0.70 -10.94 -8.61
C LYS A 9 0.68 -11.37 -7.13
N ASN A 10 1.05 -12.61 -6.82
CA ASN A 10 1.06 -13.08 -5.43
C ASN A 10 2.07 -12.31 -4.58
N HIS A 11 3.22 -11.92 -5.15
CA HIS A 11 4.20 -11.11 -4.44
C HIS A 11 3.64 -9.73 -4.04
N TYR A 12 2.89 -9.06 -4.93
CA TYR A 12 2.22 -7.80 -4.60
C TYR A 12 1.07 -7.98 -3.61
N VAL A 13 0.24 -9.01 -3.79
CA VAL A 13 -0.92 -9.27 -2.91
C VAL A 13 -0.47 -9.62 -1.49
N ASP A 14 0.51 -10.50 -1.33
CA ASP A 14 1.01 -10.90 -0.01
C ASP A 14 1.58 -9.68 0.75
N SER A 15 2.35 -8.84 0.05
CA SER A 15 2.87 -7.61 0.63
C SER A 15 1.76 -6.63 0.99
N PHE A 16 0.76 -6.46 0.11
CA PHE A 16 -0.38 -5.58 0.37
C PHE A 16 -1.14 -5.98 1.63
N LEU A 17 -1.42 -7.27 1.81
CA LEU A 17 -2.15 -7.78 2.98
C LEU A 17 -1.39 -7.47 4.28
N ILE A 18 -0.10 -7.79 4.34
CA ILE A 18 0.73 -7.53 5.53
C ILE A 18 0.77 -6.03 5.85
N ASN A 19 1.00 -5.19 4.85
CA ASN A 19 1.11 -3.74 5.06
C ASN A 19 -0.25 -3.12 5.44
N SER A 20 -1.35 -3.62 4.89
CA SER A 20 -2.71 -3.19 5.24
C SER A 20 -3.07 -3.59 6.68
N GLU A 21 -2.72 -4.80 7.10
CA GLU A 21 -2.90 -5.24 8.49
C GLU A 21 -2.08 -4.39 9.47
N ASN A 22 -0.82 -4.12 9.14
CA ASN A 22 0.04 -3.24 9.94
C ASN A 22 -0.52 -1.83 10.04
N LEU A 23 -0.97 -1.24 8.92
CA LEU A 23 -1.57 0.08 8.90
C LEU A 23 -2.86 0.10 9.73
N LYS A 24 -3.75 -0.88 9.55
CA LYS A 24 -5.00 -0.98 10.31
C LYS A 24 -4.73 -1.06 11.81
N SER A 25 -3.82 -1.93 12.22
CA SER A 25 -3.40 -2.06 13.63
C SER A 25 -2.84 -0.73 14.17
N PHE A 26 -2.01 -0.05 13.39
CA PHE A 26 -1.42 1.24 13.76
C PHE A 26 -2.46 2.35 13.89
N LEU A 27 -3.42 2.45 12.97
CA LEU A 27 -4.48 3.45 13.06
C LEU A 27 -5.46 3.14 14.21
N SER A 28 -5.80 1.86 14.43
CA SER A 28 -6.62 1.44 15.56
C SER A 28 -5.97 1.75 16.91
N SER A 29 -4.64 1.58 17.04
CA SER A 29 -3.92 1.93 18.29
C SER A 29 -3.90 3.44 18.57
N HIS A 30 -4.14 4.25 17.55
CA HIS A 30 -4.30 5.70 17.65
C HIS A 30 -5.78 6.13 17.71
N GLU A 31 -6.69 5.21 18.03
CA GLU A 31 -8.13 5.46 18.25
C GLU A 31 -8.86 6.06 17.03
N ILE A 32 -8.38 5.77 15.81
CA ILE A 32 -9.12 6.10 14.59
C ILE A 32 -10.40 5.26 14.53
N SER A 33 -11.52 5.90 14.18
CA SER A 33 -12.83 5.24 14.17
C SER A 33 -12.88 4.12 13.13
N ASN A 34 -13.65 3.06 13.39
CA ASN A 34 -13.78 1.93 12.46
C ASN A 34 -14.26 2.36 11.07
N THR A 35 -15.18 3.33 10.99
CA THR A 35 -15.67 3.87 9.71
C THR A 35 -14.54 4.54 8.92
N GLU A 36 -13.74 5.36 9.59
CA GLU A 36 -12.60 6.03 8.96
C GLU A 36 -11.49 5.04 8.58
N LEU A 37 -11.28 3.98 9.38
CA LEU A 37 -10.38 2.88 9.02
C LEU A 37 -10.84 2.16 7.75
N GLU A 38 -12.14 1.90 7.62
CA GLU A 38 -12.74 1.27 6.44
C GLU A 38 -12.57 2.15 5.21
N ASP A 39 -12.82 3.46 5.33
CA ASP A 39 -12.64 4.43 4.23
C ASP A 39 -11.18 4.50 3.76
N VAL A 40 -10.23 4.57 4.70
CA VAL A 40 -8.79 4.55 4.40
C VAL A 40 -8.40 3.24 3.73
N SER A 41 -8.82 2.10 4.29
CA SER A 41 -8.48 0.77 3.76
C SER A 41 -9.05 0.56 2.37
N PHE A 42 -10.30 0.99 2.14
CA PHE A 42 -10.97 0.90 0.85
C PHE A 42 -10.23 1.74 -0.20
N THR A 43 -9.89 2.98 0.14
CA THR A 43 -9.21 3.90 -0.78
C THR A 43 -7.82 3.40 -1.15
N ILE A 44 -7.02 3.00 -0.16
CA ILE A 44 -5.67 2.43 -0.40
C ILE A 44 -5.77 1.15 -1.23
N SER A 45 -6.71 0.26 -0.94
CA SER A 45 -6.92 -0.97 -1.71
C SER A 45 -7.26 -0.68 -3.17
N LYS A 46 -8.14 0.29 -3.42
CA LYS A 46 -8.51 0.70 -4.78
C LYS A 46 -7.29 1.22 -5.55
N LEU A 47 -6.54 2.15 -4.97
CA LEU A 47 -5.33 2.74 -5.58
C LEU A 47 -4.27 1.68 -5.84
N TYR A 48 -4.00 0.81 -4.86
CA TYR A 48 -3.00 -0.24 -4.97
C TYR A 48 -3.34 -1.24 -6.08
N ASN A 49 -4.60 -1.69 -6.15
CA ASN A 49 -5.03 -2.62 -7.19
C ASN A 49 -4.88 -2.02 -8.58
N GLN A 50 -5.25 -0.76 -8.77
CA GLN A 50 -5.08 -0.06 -10.06
C GLN A 50 -3.62 -0.01 -10.50
N LYS A 51 -2.71 0.37 -9.58
CA LYS A 51 -1.28 0.45 -9.92
C LYS A 51 -0.65 -0.94 -10.10
N MET A 52 -1.05 -1.93 -9.30
CA MET A 52 -0.61 -3.31 -9.44
C MET A 52 -1.04 -3.88 -10.80
N GLU A 53 -2.28 -3.65 -11.23
CA GLU A 53 -2.76 -4.08 -12.54
C GLU A 53 -1.94 -3.47 -13.67
N ALA A 54 -1.63 -2.16 -13.61
CA ALA A 54 -0.76 -1.52 -14.59
C ALA A 54 0.65 -2.13 -14.63
N ILE A 55 1.23 -2.47 -13.47
CA ILE A 55 2.51 -3.19 -13.39
C ILE A 55 2.39 -4.58 -14.03
N LEU A 56 1.34 -5.34 -13.70
CA LEU A 56 1.12 -6.68 -14.24
C LEU A 56 0.86 -6.68 -15.75
N GLU A 57 0.17 -5.68 -16.29
CA GLU A 57 0.01 -5.50 -17.74
C GLU A 57 1.35 -5.21 -18.40
N SER A 58 2.19 -4.39 -17.76
CA SER A 58 3.50 -4.05 -18.29
C SER A 58 4.49 -5.22 -18.21
N CYS A 59 4.53 -5.97 -17.10
CA CYS A 59 5.53 -7.01 -16.84
C CYS A 59 5.06 -8.43 -17.20
N GLY A 60 3.75 -8.69 -17.21
CA GLY A 60 3.20 -10.05 -17.25
C GLY A 60 3.66 -10.87 -16.04
N ASN A 61 4.26 -12.03 -16.29
CA ASN A 61 4.95 -12.86 -15.29
C ASN A 61 6.47 -12.86 -15.47
N ASP A 62 7.01 -11.91 -16.23
CA ASP A 62 8.45 -11.78 -16.45
C ASP A 62 9.11 -11.01 -15.30
N TRP A 63 9.77 -11.75 -14.42
CA TRP A 63 10.47 -11.21 -13.26
C TRP A 63 11.61 -10.27 -13.64
N ALA A 64 12.23 -10.43 -14.81
CA ALA A 64 13.31 -9.53 -15.25
C ALA A 64 12.80 -8.12 -15.58
N ARG A 65 11.54 -7.99 -15.98
CA ARG A 65 10.91 -6.69 -16.23
C ARG A 65 10.49 -5.99 -14.94
N LEU A 66 10.34 -6.75 -13.86
CA LEU A 66 9.94 -6.24 -12.55
C LEU A 66 11.00 -5.36 -11.89
N ASP A 67 12.27 -5.54 -12.23
CA ASP A 67 13.38 -4.72 -11.69
C ASP A 67 13.19 -3.22 -11.98
N SER A 68 12.41 -2.88 -13.01
CA SER A 68 12.07 -1.50 -13.37
C SER A 68 10.77 -0.98 -12.73
N ALA A 69 9.99 -1.87 -12.11
CA ALA A 69 8.72 -1.53 -11.46
C ALA A 69 8.92 -1.14 -10.00
N SER A 70 7.97 -0.38 -9.46
CA SER A 70 7.97 -0.06 -8.02
C SER A 70 7.78 -1.33 -7.20
N SER A 71 8.61 -1.52 -6.18
CA SER A 71 8.45 -2.64 -5.24
C SER A 71 7.07 -2.59 -4.56
N PRO A 72 6.52 -3.72 -4.09
CA PRO A 72 5.22 -3.72 -3.43
C PRO A 72 5.12 -2.75 -2.24
N LEU A 73 6.21 -2.55 -1.48
CA LEU A 73 6.23 -1.60 -0.37
C LEU A 73 6.22 -0.14 -0.84
N ILE A 74 7.01 0.18 -1.87
CA ILE A 74 7.00 1.52 -2.49
C ILE A 74 5.61 1.83 -3.04
N LEU A 75 4.99 0.86 -3.72
CA LEU A 75 3.64 1.01 -4.26
C LEU A 75 2.61 1.30 -3.16
N PHE A 76 2.74 0.63 -2.00
CA PHE A 76 1.87 0.86 -0.86
C PHE A 76 2.02 2.27 -0.28
N VAL A 77 3.27 2.74 -0.11
CA VAL A 77 3.58 4.10 0.35
C VAL A 77 3.03 5.14 -0.61
N GLN A 78 3.20 4.96 -1.92
CA GLN A 78 2.63 5.86 -2.94
C GLN A 78 1.11 5.96 -2.84
N CYS A 79 0.40 4.87 -2.50
CA CYS A 79 -1.05 4.90 -2.32
C CYS A 79 -1.46 5.73 -1.08
N ILE A 80 -0.65 5.70 -0.01
CA ILE A 80 -0.87 6.55 1.17
C ILE A 80 -0.64 8.02 0.80
N ASP A 81 0.45 8.32 0.10
CA ASP A 81 0.77 9.70 -0.30
C ASP A 81 -0.29 10.29 -1.25
N GLU A 82 -0.82 9.48 -2.18
CA GLU A 82 -1.90 9.89 -3.07
C GLU A 82 -3.19 10.19 -2.29
N LEU A 83 -3.58 9.30 -1.36
CA LEU A 83 -4.69 9.55 -0.44
C LEU A 83 -4.48 10.83 0.40
N LEU A 84 -3.24 11.14 0.80
CA LEU A 84 -2.94 12.37 1.52
C LEU A 84 -2.89 13.61 0.62
N SER A 85 -2.65 13.45 -0.68
CA SER A 85 -2.64 14.56 -1.65
C SER A 85 -4.05 15.00 -2.04
N GLU A 86 -5.01 14.08 -2.01
CA GLU A 86 -6.41 14.37 -2.29
C GLU A 86 -7.12 15.00 -1.09
N ASP A 87 -8.02 15.93 -1.38
CA ASP A 87 -8.84 16.60 -0.37
C ASP A 87 -10.04 15.70 -0.03
N HIS A 88 -9.75 14.60 0.66
CA HIS A 88 -10.78 13.67 1.15
C HIS A 88 -11.45 14.24 2.39
N SER A 89 -12.64 14.83 2.23
CA SER A 89 -13.48 15.35 3.32
C SER A 89 -13.83 14.32 4.40
N ASN A 90 -13.60 13.05 4.12
CA ASN A 90 -14.01 11.90 4.93
C ASN A 90 -12.91 11.48 5.91
N ILE A 91 -11.67 11.96 5.72
CA ILE A 91 -10.52 11.60 6.54
C ILE A 91 -10.14 12.79 7.41
N SER A 92 -10.20 12.59 8.73
CA SER A 92 -9.89 13.59 9.72
C SER A 92 -8.43 14.05 9.64
N SER A 93 -8.17 15.27 10.09
CA SER A 93 -6.81 15.80 10.23
C SER A 93 -5.92 14.93 11.12
N ARG A 94 -6.50 14.33 12.17
CA ARG A 94 -5.81 13.36 13.06
C ARG A 94 -5.35 12.14 12.27
N CYS A 95 -6.24 11.52 11.50
CA CYS A 95 -5.90 10.36 10.68
C CYS A 95 -4.86 10.72 9.61
N ARG A 96 -5.02 11.86 8.92
CA ARG A 96 -4.04 12.36 7.94
C ARG A 96 -2.65 12.54 8.54
N PHE A 97 -2.56 13.11 9.74
CA PHE A 97 -1.29 13.27 10.44
C PHE A 97 -0.62 11.92 10.77
N ILE A 98 -1.41 10.95 11.23
CA ILE A 98 -0.91 9.60 11.57
C ILE A 98 -0.47 8.86 10.30
N LEU A 99 -1.26 8.91 9.23
CA LEU A 99 -0.94 8.33 7.92
C LEU A 99 0.36 8.92 7.35
N ASN A 100 0.53 10.23 7.43
CA ASN A 100 1.77 10.89 7.01
C ASN A 100 2.97 10.40 7.84
N SER A 101 2.80 10.29 9.16
CA SER A 101 3.87 9.79 10.04
C SER A 101 4.24 8.34 9.74
N PHE A 102 3.25 7.50 9.43
CA PHE A 102 3.44 6.12 9.00
C PHE A 102 4.18 6.04 7.66
N SER A 103 3.75 6.81 6.66
CA SER A 103 4.40 6.91 5.35
C SER A 103 5.87 7.32 5.49
N LYS A 104 6.16 8.41 6.23
CA LYS A 104 7.53 8.88 6.48
C LYS A 104 8.41 7.88 7.22
N THR A 105 7.82 7.09 8.11
CA THR A 105 8.56 6.02 8.79
C THR A 105 8.99 4.94 7.81
N LEU A 106 8.07 4.48 6.94
CA LEU A 106 8.40 3.50 5.91
C LEU A 106 9.43 4.04 4.90
N GLU A 107 9.26 5.27 4.43
CA GLU A 107 10.24 5.95 3.57
C GLU A 107 11.64 5.95 4.19
N SER A 108 11.76 6.20 5.50
CA SER A 108 13.06 6.21 6.18
C SER A 108 13.76 4.84 6.24
N TRP A 109 13.00 3.76 6.12
CA TRP A 109 13.52 2.38 6.13
C TRP A 109 13.81 1.87 4.72
N MET A 110 13.23 2.49 3.71
CA MET A 110 13.54 2.20 2.31
C MET A 110 14.87 2.88 1.97
N ILE A 111 15.93 2.09 1.80
CA ILE A 111 17.15 2.58 1.16
C ILE A 111 16.81 2.73 -0.32
N TRP A 112 16.71 3.98 -0.78
CA TRP A 112 16.48 4.34 -2.18
C TRP A 112 17.73 4.13 -3.04
#